data_AF-A0A3S1UFF2-F1
#
_entry.id   AF-A0A3S1UFF2-F1
#
_cell.length_a   1.000
_cell.length_b   1.000
_cell.length_c   1.000
_cell.angle_alpha   90.00
_cell.angle_beta   90.00
_cell.angle_gamma   90.00
#
_symmetry.space_group_name_H-M   'P 1'
#
loop_
_entity.id
_entity.type
_entity.pdbx_description
1 polymer ?
#
loop_
_entity_poly.entity_id
_entity_poly.type
_entity_poly.pdbx_seq_one_letter_code
_entity_poly.pdbx_strand_id
1 'polypeptide(L)'
;MKKTMLLMALLVPLAACSQTEKGAAVGGLGGAAVGAAVAGDPVEGAVVGGAVGAVAGALIGRASERGECRYRDSRGRVYIDRCPSGY
;
A
#
# COMPACT_ATOMS: atom_id res chain seq x y z
N MET A 1 -6.09 0.50 25.95
CA MET A 1 -7.40 1.01 25.50
C MET A 1 -7.29 2.19 24.54
N LYS A 2 -6.79 3.38 24.95
CA LYS A 2 -6.67 4.54 24.05
C LYS A 2 -5.68 4.34 22.89
N LYS A 3 -4.50 3.75 23.14
CA LYS A 3 -3.49 3.44 22.11
C LYS A 3 -4.00 2.47 21.05
N THR A 4 -4.74 1.44 21.46
CA THR A 4 -5.30 0.44 20.54
C THR A 4 -6.43 1.02 19.69
N MET A 5 -7.25 1.92 20.24
CA MET A 5 -8.25 2.66 19.45
C MET A 5 -7.63 3.64 18.46
N LEU A 6 -6.54 4.32 18.83
CA LEU A 6 -5.83 5.23 17.93
C LEU A 6 -5.17 4.48 16.77
N LEU A 7 -4.53 3.33 17.05
CA LEU A 7 -3.97 2.45 16.02
C LEU A 7 -5.06 1.95 15.07
N MET A 8 -6.21 1.53 15.60
CA MET A 8 -7.30 1.04 14.76
C MET A 8 -7.89 2.15 13.90
N ALA A 9 -8.07 3.36 14.44
CA ALA A 9 -8.52 4.52 13.68
C ALA A 9 -7.55 4.92 12.55
N LEU A 10 -6.24 4.72 12.75
CA LEU A 10 -5.22 4.95 11.72
C LEU A 10 -5.19 3.85 10.65
N LEU A 11 -5.57 2.61 11.03
CA LEU A 11 -5.56 1.45 10.15
C LEU A 11 -6.85 1.32 9.30
N VAL A 12 -7.98 1.82 9.78
CA VAL A 12 -9.26 1.84 9.04
C VAL A 12 -9.17 2.51 7.66
N PRO A 13 -8.53 3.69 7.46
CA PRO A 13 -8.41 4.29 6.14
C PRO A 13 -7.50 3.52 5.19
N LEU A 14 -6.62 2.62 5.68
CA LEU A 14 -5.85 1.76 4.78
C LEU A 14 -6.78 0.83 3.99
N ALA A 15 -7.95 0.46 4.51
CA ALA A 15 -8.92 -0.35 3.76
C ALA A 15 -9.51 0.40 2.55
N ALA A 16 -9.47 1.73 2.55
CA ALA A 16 -9.92 2.58 1.43
C ALA A 16 -8.79 2.96 0.47
N CYS A 17 -7.53 2.70 0.82
CA CYS A 17 -6.39 2.93 -0.05
C CYS A 17 -6.30 1.86 -1.15
N SER A 18 -5.83 2.29 -2.33
CA SER A 18 -5.52 1.37 -3.45
C SER A 18 -4.49 0.30 -3.04
N GLN A 19 -4.46 -0.84 -3.72
CA GLN A 19 -3.42 -1.86 -3.51
C GLN A 19 -2.02 -1.28 -3.76
N THR A 20 -1.89 -0.31 -4.67
CA THR A 20 -0.69 0.51 -4.83
C THR A 20 -0.27 1.22 -3.55
N GLU A 21 -1.17 2.00 -2.95
CA GLU A 21 -0.85 2.76 -1.74
C GLU A 21 -0.57 1.84 -0.56
N LYS A 22 -1.31 0.74 -0.41
CA LYS A 22 -1.01 -0.29 0.58
C LYS A 22 0.36 -0.90 0.35
N GLY A 23 0.67 -1.27 -0.88
CA GLY A 23 1.96 -1.82 -1.26
C GLY A 23 3.09 -0.85 -0.96
N ALA A 24 2.92 0.42 -1.32
CA ALA A 24 3.89 1.48 -1.05
C ALA A 24 4.09 1.73 0.45
N ALA A 25 3.01 1.77 1.23
CA ALA A 25 3.08 2.00 2.66
C ALA A 25 3.72 0.82 3.40
N VAL A 26 3.30 -0.42 3.08
CA VAL A 26 3.85 -1.63 3.71
C VAL A 26 5.31 -1.84 3.28
N GLY A 27 5.59 -1.71 1.98
CA GLY A 27 6.94 -1.81 1.45
C GLY A 27 7.85 -0.72 1.99
N GLY A 28 7.38 0.52 2.08
CA GLY A 28 8.15 1.65 2.59
C GLY A 28 8.42 1.57 4.09
N LEU A 29 7.41 1.29 4.91
CA LEU A 29 7.60 1.15 6.35
C LEU A 29 8.43 -0.10 6.69
N GLY A 30 8.16 -1.22 6.02
CA GLY A 30 8.93 -2.46 6.20
C GLY A 30 10.37 -2.32 5.72
N GLY A 31 10.57 -1.72 4.55
CA GLY A 31 11.89 -1.45 3.99
C GLY A 31 12.69 -0.47 4.84
N ALA A 32 12.07 0.56 5.41
CA ALA A 32 12.73 1.49 6.33
C ALA A 32 13.15 0.80 7.63
N ALA A 33 12.27 -0.01 8.21
CA ALA A 33 12.57 -0.74 9.45
C ALA A 33 13.73 -1.73 9.26
N VAL A 34 13.72 -2.49 8.16
CA VAL A 34 14.80 -3.43 7.83
C VAL A 34 16.09 -2.67 7.52
N GLY A 35 16.01 -1.63 6.69
CA GLY A 35 17.17 -0.82 6.30
C GLY A 35 17.85 -0.16 7.51
N ALA A 36 17.07 0.34 8.47
CA ALA A 36 17.61 0.88 9.72
C ALA A 36 18.33 -0.17 10.58
N ALA A 37 17.88 -1.44 10.52
CA ALA A 37 18.39 -2.51 11.35
C ALA A 37 19.70 -3.13 10.82
N VAL A 38 19.93 -3.11 9.51
CA VAL A 38 21.09 -3.77 8.87
C VAL A 38 22.15 -2.81 8.35
N ALA A 39 21.82 -1.54 8.14
CA ALA A 39 22.79 -0.56 7.66
C ALA A 39 23.76 -0.13 8.77
N GLY A 40 24.97 0.28 8.36
CA GLY A 40 25.95 0.86 9.27
C GLY A 40 25.50 2.19 9.87
N ASP A 41 24.75 2.99 9.10
CA ASP A 41 24.01 4.14 9.60
C ASP A 41 22.49 3.86 9.53
N PRO A 42 21.78 3.86 10.66
CA PRO A 42 20.38 3.50 10.71
C PRO A 42 19.46 4.53 10.03
N VAL A 43 19.84 5.80 9.98
CA VAL A 43 19.04 6.85 9.33
C VAL A 43 19.16 6.72 7.83
N GLU A 44 20.38 6.60 7.31
CA GLU A 44 20.62 6.38 5.89
C GLU A 44 19.98 5.07 5.41
N GLY A 45 20.15 4.00 6.19
CA GLY A 45 19.52 2.70 5.94
C GLY A 45 17.99 2.78 5.90
N ALA A 46 17.38 3.51 6.85
CA ALA A 46 15.93 3.69 6.88
C ALA A 46 15.42 4.48 5.68
N VAL A 47 16.12 5.55 5.28
CA VAL A 47 15.72 6.38 4.15
C VAL A 47 15.82 5.60 2.85
N VAL A 48 16.95 4.91 2.62
CA VAL A 48 17.17 4.12 1.41
C VAL A 48 16.23 2.92 1.37
N GLY A 49 16.15 2.15 2.46
CA GLY A 49 15.26 1.00 2.57
C GLY A 49 13.79 1.39 2.43
N GLY A 50 13.39 2.53 3.00
CA GLY A 50 12.04 3.05 2.91
C GLY A 50 11.68 3.55 1.51
N ALA A 51 12.59 4.27 0.85
CA ALA A 51 12.37 4.73 -0.52
C ALA A 51 12.26 3.54 -1.51
N VAL A 52 13.21 2.60 -1.44
CA VAL A 52 13.23 1.42 -2.31
C VAL A 52 12.01 0.54 -2.03
N GLY A 53 11.72 0.28 -0.76
CA GLY A 53 10.57 -0.51 -0.35
C GLY A 53 9.24 0.12 -0.77
N ALA A 54 9.11 1.44 -0.67
CA ALA A 54 7.90 2.16 -1.10
C ALA A 54 7.70 2.08 -2.62
N VAL A 55 8.77 2.29 -3.41
CA VAL A 55 8.70 2.18 -4.87
C VAL A 55 8.38 0.76 -5.30
N ALA A 56 9.10 -0.24 -4.77
CA ALA A 56 8.87 -1.65 -5.09
C ALA A 56 7.45 -2.08 -4.68
N GLY A 57 7.03 -1.71 -3.48
CA GLY A 57 5.70 -2.00 -2.97
C GLY A 57 4.59 -1.32 -3.78
N ALA A 58 4.80 -0.07 -4.20
CA ALA A 58 3.88 0.62 -5.10
C ALA A 58 3.76 -0.13 -6.43
N LEU A 59 4.87 -0.51 -7.06
CA LEU A 59 4.87 -1.24 -8.34
C LEU A 59 4.17 -2.60 -8.23
N ILE A 60 4.39 -3.34 -7.14
CA ILE A 60 3.71 -4.61 -6.88
C ILE A 60 2.21 -4.39 -6.68
N GLY A 61 1.82 -3.36 -5.94
CA GLY A 61 0.42 -2.99 -5.77
C GLY A 61 -0.25 -2.60 -7.08
N ARG A 62 0.44 -1.80 -7.93
CA ARG A 62 -0.01 -1.45 -9.29
C ARG A 62 -0.15 -2.67 -10.19
N ALA A 63 0.75 -3.65 -10.06
CA ALA A 63 0.69 -4.89 -10.82
C ALA A 63 -0.47 -5.78 -10.35
N SER A 64 -0.80 -5.76 -9.05
CA SER A 64 -1.91 -6.49 -8.46
C SER A 64 -3.28 -5.92 -8.87
N GLU A 65 -3.34 -4.64 -9.19
CA GLU A 65 -4.51 -3.98 -9.81
C GLU A 65 -4.70 -4.34 -11.29
N ARG A 66 -3.78 -5.10 -11.91
CA ARG A 66 -3.98 -5.58 -13.29
C ARG A 66 -5.11 -6.61 -13.30
N GLY A 67 -6.14 -6.32 -14.10
CA GLY A 67 -7.34 -7.15 -14.18
C GLY A 67 -8.47 -6.67 -13.27
N GLU A 68 -8.37 -5.48 -12.68
CA GLU A 68 -9.49 -4.79 -12.06
C GLU A 68 -10.07 -3.73 -13.01
N CYS A 69 -11.36 -3.82 -13.29
CA CYS A 69 -12.11 -2.92 -14.16
C CYS A 69 -12.97 -1.97 -13.29
N ARG A 70 -13.01 -0.70 -13.68
CA ARG A 70 -13.80 0.33 -13.00
C ARG A 70 -15.21 0.37 -13.59
N TYR A 71 -16.19 -0.03 -12.80
CA TYR A 71 -17.60 -0.02 -13.18
C TYR A 71 -18.32 1.17 -12.56
N ARG A 72 -19.39 1.64 -13.23
CA ARG A 72 -20.30 2.65 -12.72
C ARG A 72 -21.71 2.08 -12.76
N ASP A 73 -22.36 2.00 -11.60
CA ASP A 73 -23.76 1.56 -11.54
C ASP A 73 -24.72 2.66 -12.00
N SER A 74 -25.99 2.31 -12.23
CA SER A 74 -27.04 3.26 -12.64
C SER A 74 -27.34 4.34 -11.60
N ARG A 75 -26.88 4.19 -10.36
CA ARG A 75 -26.98 5.18 -9.27
C ARG A 75 -25.75 6.08 -9.20
N GLY A 76 -24.83 5.97 -10.16
CA GLY A 76 -23.59 6.75 -10.24
C GLY A 76 -22.50 6.30 -9.28
N ARG A 77 -22.67 5.18 -8.57
CA ARG A 77 -21.64 4.64 -7.68
C ARG A 77 -20.58 3.95 -8.52
N VAL A 78 -19.33 4.33 -8.27
CA VAL A 78 -18.17 3.73 -8.92
C VAL A 78 -17.64 2.62 -8.02
N TYR A 79 -17.44 1.43 -8.58
CA TYR A 79 -16.80 0.31 -7.89
C TYR A 79 -15.74 -0.34 -8.79
N ILE A 80 -14.75 -0.96 -8.16
CA ILE A 80 -13.67 -1.68 -8.83
C ILE A 80 -13.93 -3.17 -8.59
N ASP A 81 -13.94 -3.95 -9.65
CA ASP A 81 -14.14 -5.40 -9.60
C ASP A 81 -13.29 -6.08 -10.68
N ARG A 82 -13.11 -7.40 -10.62
CA ARG A 82 -12.36 -8.14 -11.63
C ARG A 82 -12.95 -7.90 -13.03
N CYS A 83 -12.07 -7.66 -13.99
CA CYS A 83 -12.45 -7.59 -15.39
C CYS A 83 -13.05 -8.94 -15.80
N PRO A 84 -14.09 -8.95 -16.66
CA PRO A 84 -14.67 -10.18 -17.14
C PRO A 84 -13.59 -10.94 -17.94
N SER A 85 -13.54 -12.26 -17.82
CA SER A 85 -12.63 -13.08 -18.62
C SER A 85 -13.02 -12.97 -20.09
N GLY A 86 -12.25 -12.23 -20.90
CA GLY A 86 -12.50 -12.08 -22.34
C GLY A 86 -12.09 -10.76 -22.99
N TYR A 87 -11.36 -9.88 -22.29
CA TYR A 87 -10.78 -8.64 -22.85
C TYR A 87 -9.26 -8.71 -22.89
#